data_AF-A0A3A8QIX0-F1
#
_entry.id   AF-A0A3A8QIX0-F1
#
_cell.length_a   1.000
_cell.length_b   1.000
_cell.length_c   1.000
_cell.angle_alpha   90.00
_cell.angle_beta   90.00
_cell.angle_gamma   90.00
#
_symmetry.space_group_name_H-M   'P 1'
#
loop_
_entity.id
_entity.type
_entity.pdbx_description
1 polymer ?
#
loop_
_entity_poly.entity_id
_entity_poly.type
_entity_poly.pdbx_seq_one_letter_code
_entity_poly.pdbx_strand_id
1 'polypeptide(L)'
;MVARLAWGDAIGNQVRYLQSLLRSWGHTSEIYADAWDDACREQVRSAKSYPRESTRDSVLLVHHSFESKLVPLIARSRGRKLLVYHNITPARLFEGFDRGAVLACDAARVELLALRPHVDGAFAYSRFSAEELVAAGYRHVDVLPFAIDWNAFDTPPDPALREELDDGFANILFVGRAVPSKYVDDVLRVFTAYQRLYQPKSRLLVAGNIHRDAPYGGFLHGLKDLLGPEHIRFMGRVSAAQLSACFASATAYLSMSRHEGFGVPLLEAMYRDVPVVAYGAAAVPETMGGAGLTTFSRDPLDVAQLLAVLEREPALRQQVRTAQRARVASLSQQAVAAQVRTALQGWLEGRMPEQAVVPAAPPVELVCPGFVTRPDAPMSRLARELQRRLPESRLLALRARGEEPTLSLGPQATEGAPVWHFTPDQPVVPTPEPLPGSSSLETAVRASTGAVVLLGTDTVVAQSLMQGVGRRAWGVRDAAASSNESATEAARQHLGPRLLELNRADIHATADALVRSLASKKRGHRHAR
;
A
#
# COMPACT_ATOMS: atom_id res chain seq x y z
N MET A 1 -5.73 19.79 -5.73
CA MET A 1 -4.31 20.01 -6.05
C MET A 1 -3.59 18.67 -6.07
N VAL A 2 -2.73 18.43 -7.05
CA VAL A 2 -1.98 17.17 -7.24
C VAL A 2 -0.56 17.46 -7.71
N ALA A 3 0.43 16.63 -7.39
CA ALA A 3 1.81 16.85 -7.81
C ALA A 3 1.95 16.85 -9.35
N ARG A 4 1.44 15.79 -9.99
CA ARG A 4 1.34 15.69 -11.45
C ARG A 4 -0.06 15.27 -11.87
N LEU A 5 -0.64 15.98 -12.83
CA LEU A 5 -1.87 15.55 -13.50
C LEU A 5 -1.54 14.82 -14.80
N ALA A 6 -1.68 13.50 -14.82
CA ALA A 6 -1.44 12.68 -15.99
C ALA A 6 -2.75 12.29 -16.70
N TRP A 7 -2.67 11.97 -17.99
CA TRP A 7 -3.79 11.48 -18.77
C TRP A 7 -3.91 9.96 -18.65
N GLY A 8 -5.10 9.48 -18.29
CA GLY A 8 -5.42 8.05 -18.24
C GLY A 8 -4.79 7.28 -17.08
N ASP A 9 -4.17 7.95 -16.10
CA ASP A 9 -3.72 7.32 -14.87
C ASP A 9 -4.82 7.34 -13.79
N ALA A 10 -4.72 6.47 -12.79
CA ALA A 10 -5.73 6.31 -11.75
C ALA A 10 -5.94 7.61 -10.94
N ILE A 11 -4.85 8.32 -10.61
CA ILE A 11 -4.91 9.55 -9.80
C ILE A 11 -5.54 10.68 -10.60
N GLY A 12 -5.09 10.93 -11.84
CA GLY A 12 -5.65 11.98 -12.68
C GLY A 12 -7.13 11.75 -13.00
N ASN A 13 -7.53 10.50 -13.24
CA ASN A 13 -8.94 10.15 -13.45
C ASN A 13 -9.78 10.43 -12.20
N GLN A 14 -9.27 10.07 -11.01
CA GLN A 14 -9.94 10.35 -9.75
C GLN A 14 -10.07 11.86 -9.48
N VAL A 15 -9.05 12.65 -9.78
CA VAL A 15 -9.08 14.11 -9.65
C VAL A 15 -10.15 14.71 -10.57
N ARG A 16 -10.20 14.30 -11.84
CA ARG A 16 -11.22 14.73 -12.82
C ARG A 16 -12.63 14.32 -12.40
N TYR A 17 -12.78 13.11 -11.88
CA TYR A 17 -14.07 12.62 -11.41
C TYR A 17 -14.60 13.45 -10.24
N LEU A 18 -13.77 13.70 -9.22
CA LEU A 18 -14.17 14.52 -8.07
C LEU A 18 -14.51 15.95 -8.49
N GLN A 19 -13.77 16.53 -9.45
CA GLN A 19 -14.11 17.83 -10.02
C GLN A 19 -15.50 17.80 -10.69
N SER A 20 -15.77 16.79 -11.51
CA SER A 20 -17.06 16.61 -12.18
C SER A 20 -18.22 16.51 -11.18
N LEU A 21 -18.06 15.70 -10.12
CA LEU A 21 -19.04 15.59 -9.04
C LEU A 21 -19.28 16.92 -8.34
N LEU A 22 -18.23 17.61 -7.91
CA LEU A 22 -18.35 18.90 -7.21
C LEU A 22 -19.07 19.94 -8.09
N ARG A 23 -18.77 19.98 -9.39
CA ARG A 23 -19.46 20.85 -10.36
C ARG A 23 -20.94 20.46 -10.51
N SER A 24 -21.24 19.17 -10.58
CA SER A 24 -22.63 18.69 -10.62
C SER A 24 -23.44 19.04 -9.37
N TRP A 25 -22.77 19.31 -8.25
CA TRP A 25 -23.40 19.74 -6.98
C TRP A 25 -23.50 21.26 -6.86
N GLY A 26 -23.12 22.01 -7.90
CA GLY A 26 -23.20 23.47 -7.95
C GLY A 26 -21.97 24.21 -7.45
N HIS A 27 -20.87 23.51 -7.16
CA HIS A 27 -19.61 24.16 -6.74
C HIS A 27 -18.74 24.55 -7.94
N THR A 28 -18.01 25.66 -7.80
CA THR A 28 -16.84 25.90 -8.67
C THR A 28 -15.72 24.95 -8.23
N SER A 29 -15.08 24.28 -9.20
CA SER A 29 -14.03 23.30 -8.90
C SER A 29 -12.97 23.32 -9.99
N GLU A 30 -11.74 23.65 -9.60
CA GLU A 30 -10.58 23.82 -10.49
C GLU A 30 -9.46 22.86 -10.08
N ILE A 31 -8.75 22.31 -11.06
CA ILE A 31 -7.60 21.43 -10.80
C ILE A 31 -6.32 22.26 -10.81
N TYR A 32 -5.50 22.09 -9.77
CA TYR A 32 -4.19 22.71 -9.65
C TYR A 32 -3.10 21.64 -9.62
N ALA A 33 -2.05 21.77 -10.42
CA ALA A 33 -0.92 20.83 -10.42
C ALA A 33 0.45 21.52 -10.57
N ASP A 34 1.52 20.86 -10.12
CA ASP A 34 2.90 21.35 -10.34
C ASP A 34 3.41 20.96 -11.74
N ALA A 35 3.06 19.75 -12.18
CA ALA A 35 3.32 19.26 -13.53
C ALA A 35 2.06 18.63 -14.16
N TRP A 36 2.00 18.56 -15.48
CA TRP A 36 0.91 17.88 -16.20
C TRP A 36 1.34 17.40 -17.59
N ASP A 37 0.60 16.44 -18.13
CA ASP A 37 0.71 16.04 -19.54
C ASP A 37 0.06 17.10 -20.44
N ASP A 38 0.54 17.25 -21.69
CA ASP A 38 -0.01 18.24 -22.62
C ASP A 38 -1.51 18.08 -22.87
N ALA A 39 -2.01 16.84 -22.91
CA ALA A 39 -3.44 16.53 -23.04
C ALA A 39 -4.31 17.09 -21.89
N CYS A 40 -3.70 17.43 -20.75
CA CYS A 40 -4.40 17.98 -19.60
C CYS A 40 -4.33 19.52 -19.52
N ARG A 41 -3.63 20.19 -20.45
CA ARG A 41 -3.27 21.62 -20.37
C ARG A 41 -4.46 22.56 -20.17
N GLU A 42 -5.59 22.29 -20.81
CA GLU A 42 -6.80 23.14 -20.70
C GLU A 42 -7.61 22.87 -19.42
N GLN A 43 -7.30 21.80 -18.68
CA GLN A 43 -8.05 21.37 -17.51
C GLN A 43 -7.38 21.76 -16.19
N VAL A 44 -6.19 22.36 -16.24
CA VAL A 44 -5.30 22.52 -15.09
C VAL A 44 -4.71 23.91 -15.00
N ARG A 45 -4.60 24.39 -13.76
CA ARG A 45 -3.89 25.61 -13.39
C ARG A 45 -2.60 25.26 -12.65
N SER A 46 -1.63 26.16 -12.65
CA SER A 46 -0.40 25.95 -11.88
C SER A 46 -0.68 25.95 -10.38
N ALA A 47 -0.19 24.96 -9.64
CA ALA A 47 -0.29 24.92 -8.19
C ALA A 47 0.32 26.15 -7.50
N LYS A 48 1.26 26.84 -8.16
CA LYS A 48 1.89 28.06 -7.66
C LYS A 48 0.95 29.26 -7.58
N SER A 49 -0.15 29.28 -8.36
CA SER A 49 -1.12 30.37 -8.32
C SER A 49 -2.15 30.19 -7.19
N TYR A 50 -2.39 28.94 -6.75
CA TYR A 50 -3.44 28.63 -5.79
C TYR A 50 -3.41 29.45 -4.48
N PRO A 51 -2.25 29.68 -3.81
CA PRO A 51 -2.25 30.49 -2.59
C PRO A 51 -2.78 31.92 -2.77
N ARG A 52 -2.68 32.50 -3.97
CA ARG A 52 -3.20 33.82 -4.30
C ARG A 52 -4.69 33.79 -4.66
N GLU A 53 -5.17 32.67 -5.21
CA GLU A 53 -6.57 32.47 -5.60
C GLU A 53 -7.45 31.97 -4.43
N SER A 54 -6.86 31.29 -3.44
CA SER A 54 -7.60 30.70 -2.32
C SER A 54 -8.19 31.75 -1.38
N THR A 55 -9.46 31.56 -1.00
CA THR A 55 -10.21 32.38 -0.03
C THR A 55 -10.45 31.61 1.27
N ARG A 56 -11.08 32.23 2.29
CA ARG A 56 -11.45 31.52 3.52
C ARG A 56 -12.56 30.48 3.32
N ASP A 57 -13.38 30.65 2.28
CA ASP A 57 -14.47 29.75 1.95
C ASP A 57 -14.05 28.61 1.02
N SER A 58 -12.79 28.64 0.54
CA SER A 58 -12.23 27.60 -0.30
C SER A 58 -12.05 26.28 0.46
N VAL A 59 -12.29 25.16 -0.23
CA VAL A 59 -11.91 23.83 0.23
C VAL A 59 -10.88 23.25 -0.75
N LEU A 60 -9.67 22.98 -0.24
CA LEU A 60 -8.59 22.37 -1.00
C LEU A 60 -8.56 20.86 -0.76
N LEU A 61 -8.78 20.07 -1.81
CA LEU A 61 -8.45 18.65 -1.81
C LEU A 61 -6.99 18.46 -2.24
N VAL A 62 -6.14 17.94 -1.37
CA VAL A 62 -4.72 17.68 -1.61
C VAL A 62 -4.52 16.21 -1.93
N HIS A 63 -4.21 15.88 -3.18
CA HIS A 63 -3.95 14.50 -3.60
C HIS A 63 -2.47 14.15 -3.39
N HIS A 64 -2.19 13.20 -2.50
CA HIS A 64 -0.83 12.77 -2.14
C HIS A 64 -0.60 11.30 -2.43
N SER A 65 0.49 10.98 -3.12
CA SER A 65 0.82 9.62 -3.56
C SER A 65 2.32 9.38 -3.76
N PHE A 66 3.10 10.45 -3.83
CA PHE A 66 4.53 10.43 -4.18
C PHE A 66 5.18 11.76 -3.77
N GLU A 67 6.51 11.84 -3.90
CA GLU A 67 7.27 13.05 -3.61
C GLU A 67 6.74 14.25 -4.41
N SER A 68 6.63 15.40 -3.74
CA SER A 68 6.08 16.63 -4.30
C SER A 68 6.72 17.87 -3.67
N LYS A 69 6.56 19.02 -4.30
CA LYS A 69 7.00 20.31 -3.74
C LYS A 69 5.83 21.15 -3.23
N LEU A 70 4.72 20.50 -2.89
CA LEU A 70 3.44 21.18 -2.61
C LEU A 70 3.29 21.64 -1.17
N VAL A 71 3.99 21.04 -0.19
CA VAL A 71 3.83 21.37 1.24
C VAL A 71 3.91 22.88 1.53
N PRO A 72 4.91 23.63 1.03
CA PRO A 72 4.99 25.08 1.27
C PRO A 72 3.85 25.88 0.64
N LEU A 73 3.28 25.41 -0.48
CA LEU A 73 2.12 26.04 -1.11
C LEU A 73 0.87 25.81 -0.26
N ILE A 74 0.63 24.57 0.15
CA ILE A 74 -0.51 24.16 0.99
C ILE A 74 -0.50 24.89 2.34
N ALA A 75 0.68 25.02 2.95
CA ALA A 75 0.85 25.76 4.21
C ALA A 75 0.41 27.23 4.10
N ARG A 76 0.67 27.87 2.95
CA ARG A 76 0.31 29.28 2.68
C ARG A 76 -1.13 29.47 2.18
N SER A 77 -1.78 28.40 1.72
CA SER A 77 -3.15 28.46 1.21
C SER A 77 -4.17 28.70 2.32
N ARG A 78 -5.19 29.49 1.97
CA ARG A 78 -6.33 29.84 2.83
C ARG A 78 -7.46 28.82 2.65
N GLY A 79 -8.39 28.84 3.60
CA GLY A 79 -9.55 27.93 3.59
C GLY A 79 -9.24 26.57 4.19
N ARG A 80 -10.22 25.66 4.09
CA ARG A 80 -10.14 24.31 4.63
C ARG A 80 -9.33 23.42 3.69
N LYS A 81 -8.52 22.52 4.25
CA LYS A 81 -7.58 21.67 3.50
C LYS A 81 -7.79 20.23 3.91
N LEU A 82 -8.12 19.37 2.95
CA LEU A 82 -8.36 17.94 3.16
C LEU A 82 -7.32 17.15 2.37
N LEU A 83 -6.68 16.19 3.03
CA LEU A 83 -5.82 15.24 2.33
C LEU A 83 -6.67 14.17 1.65
N VAL A 84 -6.30 13.80 0.43
CA VAL A 84 -6.80 12.64 -0.29
C VAL A 84 -5.60 11.76 -0.62
N TYR A 85 -5.40 10.73 0.20
CA TYR A 85 -4.25 9.85 0.19
C TYR A 85 -4.45 8.68 -0.77
N HIS A 86 -3.58 8.56 -1.77
CA HIS A 86 -3.60 7.50 -2.77
C HIS A 86 -2.63 6.34 -2.44
N ASN A 87 -2.17 6.27 -1.19
CA ASN A 87 -1.16 5.34 -0.71
C ASN A 87 0.26 5.63 -1.26
N ILE A 88 1.30 5.32 -0.47
CA ILE A 88 2.71 5.42 -0.87
C ILE A 88 3.28 4.01 -0.85
N THR A 89 3.86 3.57 -1.96
CA THR A 89 4.46 2.23 -2.00
C THR A 89 5.68 2.16 -1.07
N PRO A 90 5.85 1.08 -0.28
CA PRO A 90 7.05 0.90 0.52
C PRO A 90 8.32 0.93 -0.33
N ALA A 91 9.31 1.73 0.08
CA ALA A 91 10.54 1.93 -0.69
C ALA A 91 11.27 0.61 -0.96
N ARG A 92 11.26 -0.31 0.02
CA ARG A 92 11.83 -1.66 -0.09
C ARG A 92 11.31 -2.52 -1.25
N LEU A 93 10.15 -2.22 -1.81
CA LEU A 93 9.64 -2.94 -2.98
C LEU A 93 10.32 -2.51 -4.28
N PHE A 94 11.06 -1.39 -4.27
CA PHE A 94 11.84 -0.89 -5.43
C PHE A 94 13.35 -1.13 -5.28
N GLU A 95 13.81 -1.59 -4.12
CA GLU A 95 15.22 -1.90 -3.88
C GLU A 95 15.74 -2.90 -4.91
N GLY A 96 16.97 -2.69 -5.37
CA GLY A 96 17.59 -3.49 -6.43
C GLY A 96 17.19 -3.11 -7.86
N PHE A 97 16.08 -2.39 -8.06
CA PHE A 97 15.61 -2.02 -9.40
C PHE A 97 15.56 -0.52 -9.68
N ASP A 98 15.11 0.30 -8.72
CA ASP A 98 14.90 1.73 -8.96
C ASP A 98 15.24 2.57 -7.73
N ARG A 99 16.50 3.01 -7.66
CA ARG A 99 16.99 3.87 -6.58
C ARG A 99 16.26 5.22 -6.52
N GLY A 100 15.81 5.75 -7.66
CA GLY A 100 15.05 6.99 -7.71
C GLY A 100 13.68 6.82 -7.04
N ALA A 101 12.97 5.75 -7.38
CA ALA A 101 11.69 5.41 -6.75
C ALA A 101 11.83 5.12 -5.26
N VAL A 102 12.91 4.45 -4.82
CA VAL A 102 13.22 4.23 -3.39
C VAL A 102 13.26 5.57 -2.65
N LEU A 103 14.11 6.50 -3.12
CA LEU A 103 14.30 7.81 -2.49
C LEU A 103 13.01 8.64 -2.48
N ALA A 104 12.27 8.64 -3.60
CA ALA A 104 11.05 9.41 -3.72
C ALA A 104 9.90 8.83 -2.87
N CYS A 105 9.81 7.50 -2.69
CA CYS A 105 8.85 6.89 -1.78
C CYS A 105 9.14 7.25 -0.31
N ASP A 106 10.41 7.28 0.08
CA ASP A 106 10.83 7.72 1.40
C ASP A 106 10.53 9.21 1.63
N ALA A 107 10.88 10.06 0.66
CA ALA A 107 10.58 11.49 0.69
C ALA A 107 9.07 11.75 0.79
N ALA A 108 8.26 11.01 0.03
CA ALA A 108 6.79 11.10 0.08
C ALA A 108 6.23 10.81 1.48
N ARG A 109 6.83 9.89 2.25
CA ARG A 109 6.43 9.61 3.64
C ARG A 109 6.85 10.72 4.60
N VAL A 110 8.02 11.33 4.38
CA VAL A 110 8.44 12.52 5.13
C VAL A 110 7.49 13.69 4.85
N GLU A 111 7.12 13.90 3.60
CA GLU A 111 6.12 14.90 3.20
C GLU A 111 4.75 14.63 3.81
N LEU A 112 4.32 13.37 3.89
CA LEU A 112 3.08 12.99 4.56
C LEU A 112 3.08 13.51 6.01
N LEU A 113 4.15 13.31 6.78
CA LEU A 113 4.25 13.84 8.13
C LEU A 113 4.29 15.39 8.17
N ALA A 114 4.93 16.01 7.17
CA ALA A 114 5.00 17.48 7.05
C ALA A 114 3.66 18.12 6.65
N LEU A 115 2.77 17.39 5.97
CA LEU A 115 1.44 17.86 5.59
C LEU A 115 0.45 17.88 6.76
N ARG A 116 0.64 16.98 7.73
CA ARG A 116 -0.25 16.81 8.90
C ARG A 116 -0.70 18.11 9.58
N PRO A 117 0.17 19.07 9.97
CA PRO A 117 -0.25 20.30 10.64
C PRO A 117 -0.99 21.29 9.72
N HIS A 118 -1.03 21.03 8.41
CA HIS A 118 -1.57 21.94 7.41
C HIS A 118 -2.91 21.51 6.82
N VAL A 119 -3.44 20.35 7.25
CA VAL A 119 -4.74 19.83 6.83
C VAL A 119 -5.68 19.65 8.02
N ASP A 120 -6.97 19.79 7.75
CA ASP A 120 -8.05 19.71 8.74
C ASP A 120 -8.62 18.30 8.88
N GLY A 121 -8.59 17.52 7.79
CA GLY A 121 -9.05 16.14 7.73
C GLY A 121 -8.34 15.35 6.62
N ALA A 122 -8.51 14.04 6.60
CA ALA A 122 -7.85 13.18 5.63
C ALA A 122 -8.74 12.01 5.18
N PHE A 123 -8.65 11.71 3.90
CA PHE A 123 -9.32 10.58 3.28
C PHE A 123 -8.31 9.63 2.67
N ALA A 124 -8.59 8.34 2.72
CA ALA A 124 -7.90 7.34 1.91
C ALA A 124 -8.91 6.46 1.16
N TYR A 125 -8.46 5.71 0.16
CA TYR A 125 -9.33 4.87 -0.67
C TYR A 125 -9.54 3.44 -0.17
N SER A 126 -8.90 3.09 0.93
CA SER A 126 -9.02 1.79 1.60
C SER A 126 -8.77 1.95 3.08
N ARG A 127 -9.33 1.06 3.90
CA ARG A 127 -9.02 1.00 5.33
C ARG A 127 -7.54 0.72 5.56
N PHE A 128 -6.94 -0.11 4.71
CA PHE A 128 -5.49 -0.35 4.71
C PHE A 128 -4.70 0.98 4.62
N SER A 129 -5.01 1.82 3.63
CA SER A 129 -4.32 3.11 3.45
C SER A 129 -4.69 4.14 4.52
N ALA A 130 -5.92 4.09 5.04
CA ALA A 130 -6.38 4.96 6.11
C ALA A 130 -5.66 4.68 7.45
N GLU A 131 -5.34 3.41 7.74
CA GLU A 131 -4.56 3.04 8.92
C GLU A 131 -3.17 3.73 8.93
N GLU A 132 -2.55 3.94 7.77
CA GLU A 132 -1.29 4.69 7.67
C GLU A 132 -1.47 6.19 8.00
N LEU A 133 -2.61 6.79 7.66
CA LEU A 133 -2.92 8.17 8.05
C LEU A 133 -3.17 8.30 9.55
N VAL A 134 -3.90 7.33 10.13
CA VAL A 134 -4.09 7.22 11.58
C VAL A 134 -2.73 7.09 12.27
N ALA A 135 -1.85 6.23 11.77
CA ALA A 135 -0.48 6.05 12.26
C ALA A 135 0.38 7.31 12.16
N ALA A 136 0.21 8.11 11.09
CA ALA A 136 0.87 9.41 10.93
C ALA A 136 0.34 10.48 11.91
N GLY A 137 -0.79 10.22 12.57
CA GLY A 137 -1.44 11.14 13.51
C GLY A 137 -2.33 12.19 12.83
N TYR A 138 -2.85 11.90 11.62
CA TYR A 138 -3.88 12.74 11.03
C TYR A 138 -5.14 12.72 11.89
N ARG A 139 -5.83 13.86 11.94
CA ARG A 139 -7.14 14.00 12.58
C ARG A 139 -8.22 13.72 11.54
N HIS A 140 -9.36 13.18 11.97
CA HIS A 140 -10.52 12.92 11.11
C HIS A 140 -10.15 12.16 9.84
N VAL A 141 -9.77 10.90 10.03
CA VAL A 141 -9.43 9.98 8.94
C VAL A 141 -10.65 9.15 8.58
N ASP A 142 -11.07 9.23 7.32
CA ASP A 142 -12.18 8.43 6.78
C ASP A 142 -11.78 7.73 5.48
N VAL A 143 -12.54 6.68 5.12
CA VAL A 143 -12.41 6.03 3.82
C VAL A 143 -13.36 6.71 2.83
N LEU A 144 -12.80 7.25 1.77
CA LEU A 144 -13.55 7.76 0.62
C LEU A 144 -13.66 6.66 -0.42
N PRO A 145 -14.85 6.33 -0.95
CA PRO A 145 -14.94 5.35 -2.01
C PRO A 145 -14.15 5.83 -3.24
N PHE A 146 -13.36 4.93 -3.81
CA PHE A 146 -12.65 5.22 -5.05
C PHE A 146 -13.66 5.35 -6.18
N ALA A 147 -13.55 6.42 -6.96
CA ALA A 147 -14.46 6.67 -8.03
C ALA A 147 -13.96 6.12 -9.35
N ILE A 148 -14.81 5.30 -9.97
CA ILE A 148 -14.56 4.69 -11.26
C ILE A 148 -15.64 5.18 -12.20
N ASP A 149 -15.22 5.80 -13.30
CA ASP A 149 -16.12 6.04 -14.42
C ASP A 149 -16.31 4.73 -15.17
N TRP A 150 -17.37 3.99 -14.82
CA TRP A 150 -17.66 2.68 -15.40
C TRP A 150 -17.90 2.75 -16.91
N ASN A 151 -18.40 3.89 -17.43
CA ASN A 151 -18.63 4.09 -18.86
C ASN A 151 -17.31 4.07 -19.65
N ALA A 152 -16.19 4.39 -19.01
CA ALA A 152 -14.87 4.30 -19.63
C ALA A 152 -14.53 2.86 -20.05
N PHE A 153 -15.21 1.86 -19.48
CA PHE A 153 -14.99 0.45 -19.79
C PHE A 153 -15.88 -0.09 -20.92
N ASP A 154 -16.89 0.65 -21.35
CA ASP A 154 -17.84 0.24 -22.41
C ASP A 154 -17.30 0.43 -23.84
N THR A 155 -16.02 0.79 -23.97
CA THR A 155 -15.36 0.89 -25.27
C THR A 155 -15.46 -0.47 -26.00
N PRO A 156 -15.99 -0.51 -27.23
CA PRO A 156 -16.07 -1.75 -28.01
C PRO A 156 -14.67 -2.37 -28.24
N PRO A 157 -14.55 -3.70 -28.26
CA PRO A 157 -13.28 -4.36 -28.51
C PRO A 157 -12.78 -4.09 -29.93
N ASP A 158 -11.48 -3.90 -30.08
CA ASP A 158 -10.81 -3.86 -31.37
C ASP A 158 -11.10 -5.17 -32.14
N PRO A 159 -11.73 -5.10 -33.33
CA PRO A 159 -12.21 -6.31 -34.01
C PRO A 159 -11.07 -7.18 -34.51
N ALA A 160 -9.98 -6.59 -34.99
CA ALA A 160 -8.84 -7.33 -35.54
C ALA A 160 -8.09 -8.07 -34.43
N LEU A 161 -7.80 -7.39 -33.31
CA LEU A 161 -7.18 -8.04 -32.17
C LEU A 161 -8.10 -9.08 -31.53
N ARG A 162 -9.42 -8.84 -31.50
CA ARG A 162 -10.38 -9.82 -30.99
C ARG A 162 -10.37 -11.10 -31.82
N GLU A 163 -10.41 -10.98 -33.15
CA GLU A 163 -10.34 -12.13 -34.07
C GLU A 163 -9.01 -12.86 -33.91
N GLU A 164 -7.88 -12.13 -33.80
CA GLU A 164 -6.57 -12.73 -33.54
C GLU A 164 -6.52 -13.52 -32.22
N LEU A 165 -7.21 -13.03 -31.18
CA LEU A 165 -7.23 -13.65 -29.86
C LEU A 165 -8.26 -14.78 -29.71
N ASP A 166 -9.12 -14.99 -30.72
CA ASP A 166 -10.16 -16.03 -30.76
C ASP A 166 -9.70 -17.29 -31.51
N ASP A 167 -8.47 -17.73 -31.22
CA ASP A 167 -7.82 -18.93 -31.78
C ASP A 167 -7.98 -20.18 -30.87
N GLY A 168 -8.85 -20.08 -29.87
CA GLY A 168 -9.13 -21.11 -28.88
C GLY A 168 -7.99 -21.33 -27.87
N PHE A 169 -7.08 -20.36 -27.69
CA PHE A 169 -6.17 -20.33 -26.54
C PHE A 169 -6.89 -19.80 -25.29
N ALA A 170 -6.58 -20.37 -24.12
CA ALA A 170 -6.94 -19.75 -22.84
C ALA A 170 -6.04 -18.53 -22.60
N ASN A 171 -6.63 -17.37 -22.36
CA ASN A 171 -5.90 -16.11 -22.19
C ASN A 171 -5.87 -15.73 -20.71
N ILE A 172 -4.68 -15.72 -20.11
CA ILE A 172 -4.48 -15.10 -18.80
C ILE A 172 -4.08 -13.64 -19.04
N LEU A 173 -4.75 -12.70 -18.35
CA LEU A 173 -4.52 -11.27 -18.54
C LEU A 173 -3.93 -10.64 -17.29
N PHE A 174 -2.88 -9.83 -17.49
CA PHE A 174 -2.43 -8.83 -16.53
C PHE A 174 -2.52 -7.45 -17.18
N VAL A 175 -2.99 -6.46 -16.42
CA VAL A 175 -3.09 -5.05 -16.84
C VAL A 175 -2.43 -4.18 -15.78
N GLY A 176 -1.48 -3.35 -16.19
CA GLY A 176 -0.84 -2.37 -15.31
C GLY A 176 0.58 -1.99 -15.72
N ARG A 177 1.14 -0.99 -15.04
CA ARG A 177 2.55 -0.62 -15.21
C ARG A 177 3.45 -1.76 -14.75
N ALA A 178 4.50 -2.07 -15.49
CA ALA A 178 5.54 -2.98 -15.03
C ALA A 178 6.51 -2.27 -14.07
N VAL A 179 6.06 -2.12 -12.83
CA VAL A 179 6.88 -1.64 -11.72
C VAL A 179 7.09 -2.78 -10.71
N PRO A 180 8.22 -2.83 -9.99
CA PRO A 180 8.55 -3.91 -9.06
C PRO A 180 7.42 -4.27 -8.08
N SER A 181 6.69 -3.30 -7.53
CA SER A 181 5.59 -3.55 -6.58
C SER A 181 4.41 -4.34 -7.15
N LYS A 182 4.29 -4.46 -8.47
CA LYS A 182 3.26 -5.27 -9.15
C LYS A 182 3.68 -6.74 -9.32
N TYR A 183 4.96 -7.07 -9.11
CA TYR A 183 5.49 -8.44 -9.19
C TYR A 183 5.05 -9.16 -10.47
N VAL A 184 5.17 -8.47 -11.60
CA VAL A 184 4.95 -9.04 -12.94
C VAL A 184 5.83 -10.28 -13.16
N ASP A 185 6.99 -10.38 -12.52
CA ASP A 185 7.82 -11.59 -12.54
C ASP A 185 7.12 -12.82 -11.96
N ASP A 186 6.36 -12.65 -10.86
CA ASP A 186 5.52 -13.73 -10.33
C ASP A 186 4.34 -14.03 -11.25
N VAL A 187 3.77 -13.04 -11.94
CA VAL A 187 2.76 -13.29 -12.99
C VAL A 187 3.35 -14.18 -14.10
N LEU A 188 4.58 -13.93 -14.55
CA LEU A 188 5.26 -14.77 -15.55
C LEU A 188 5.45 -16.20 -15.03
N ARG A 189 5.96 -16.36 -13.80
CA ARG A 189 6.21 -17.67 -13.18
C ARG A 189 4.93 -18.47 -12.98
N VAL A 190 3.88 -17.84 -12.45
CA VAL A 190 2.56 -18.46 -12.25
C VAL A 190 1.99 -18.93 -13.59
N PHE A 191 2.03 -18.07 -14.61
CA PHE A 191 1.55 -18.45 -15.93
C PHE A 191 2.35 -19.62 -16.52
N THR A 192 3.68 -19.60 -16.44
CA THR A 192 4.51 -20.70 -16.96
C THR A 192 4.21 -22.02 -16.25
N ALA A 193 4.01 -22.00 -14.93
CA ALA A 193 3.56 -23.18 -14.19
C ALA A 193 2.18 -23.65 -14.65
N TYR A 194 1.22 -22.73 -14.79
CA TYR A 194 -0.13 -23.03 -15.26
C TYR A 194 -0.15 -23.65 -16.66
N GLN A 195 0.61 -23.06 -17.60
CA GLN A 195 0.71 -23.56 -18.96
C GLN A 195 1.28 -24.97 -19.02
N ARG A 196 2.41 -25.20 -18.34
CA ARG A 196 3.13 -26.49 -18.42
C ARG A 196 2.41 -27.62 -17.71
N LEU A 197 1.73 -27.32 -16.59
CA LEU A 197 1.14 -28.35 -15.73
C LEU A 197 -0.35 -28.60 -16.02
N TYR A 198 -1.08 -27.59 -16.50
CA TYR A 198 -2.54 -27.64 -16.52
C TYR A 198 -3.18 -27.27 -17.86
N GLN A 199 -2.64 -26.30 -18.59
CA GLN A 199 -3.24 -25.82 -19.85
C GLN A 199 -2.19 -25.43 -20.90
N PRO A 200 -1.65 -26.39 -21.68
CA PRO A 200 -0.63 -26.12 -22.69
C PRO A 200 -1.08 -25.15 -23.80
N LYS A 201 -2.37 -25.16 -24.15
CA LYS A 201 -2.96 -24.23 -25.14
C LYS A 201 -3.43 -22.93 -24.46
N SER A 202 -2.49 -22.23 -23.81
CA SER A 202 -2.73 -20.95 -23.14
C SER A 202 -1.66 -19.91 -23.46
N ARG A 203 -2.02 -18.62 -23.31
CA ARG A 203 -1.09 -17.49 -23.41
C ARG A 203 -1.33 -16.46 -22.32
N LEU A 204 -0.26 -15.75 -21.95
CA LEU A 204 -0.30 -14.59 -21.06
C LEU A 204 -0.25 -13.31 -21.88
N LEU A 205 -1.25 -12.45 -21.69
CA LEU A 205 -1.30 -11.11 -22.21
C LEU A 205 -0.90 -10.13 -21.10
N VAL A 206 0.17 -9.36 -21.32
CA VAL A 206 0.63 -8.32 -20.38
C VAL A 206 0.39 -6.96 -21.02
N ALA A 207 -0.72 -6.33 -20.66
CA ALA A 207 -1.11 -5.00 -21.13
C ALA A 207 -0.52 -3.93 -20.21
N GLY A 208 0.52 -3.28 -20.69
CA GLY A 208 1.34 -2.36 -19.92
C GLY A 208 2.69 -2.14 -20.56
N ASN A 209 3.25 -0.95 -20.41
CA ASN A 209 4.55 -0.66 -20.98
C ASN A 209 5.67 -1.35 -20.20
N ILE A 210 6.55 -2.07 -20.90
CA ILE A 210 7.72 -2.79 -20.34
C ILE A 210 8.96 -2.35 -21.10
N HIS A 211 9.56 -1.26 -20.64
CA HIS A 211 10.78 -0.72 -21.23
C HIS A 211 11.97 -1.65 -20.95
N ARG A 212 12.54 -2.24 -22.00
CA ARG A 212 13.71 -3.15 -21.87
C ARG A 212 14.92 -2.46 -21.21
N ASP A 213 15.07 -1.15 -21.42
CA ASP A 213 16.19 -0.37 -20.88
C ASP A 213 15.99 0.01 -19.40
N ALA A 214 14.77 -0.10 -18.86
CA ALA A 214 14.54 0.08 -17.44
C ALA A 214 15.00 -1.18 -16.68
N PRO A 215 15.66 -1.09 -15.51
CA PRO A 215 16.23 -2.27 -14.83
C PRO A 215 15.23 -3.40 -14.60
N TYR A 216 14.02 -3.08 -14.12
CA TYR A 216 12.98 -4.07 -13.93
C TYR A 216 12.42 -4.61 -15.25
N GLY A 217 12.28 -3.76 -16.27
CA GLY A 217 11.82 -4.21 -17.59
C GLY A 217 12.84 -5.14 -18.27
N GLY A 218 14.12 -4.81 -18.22
CA GLY A 218 15.21 -5.68 -18.69
C GLY A 218 15.21 -7.03 -17.97
N PHE A 219 15.01 -7.03 -16.64
CA PHE A 219 14.83 -8.26 -15.86
C PHE A 219 13.61 -9.08 -16.33
N LEU A 220 12.46 -8.46 -16.56
CA LEU A 220 11.26 -9.16 -17.05
C LEU A 220 11.44 -9.74 -18.46
N HIS A 221 12.12 -9.03 -19.35
CA HIS A 221 12.45 -9.55 -20.68
C HIS A 221 13.40 -10.75 -20.59
N GLY A 222 14.47 -10.66 -19.79
CA GLY A 222 15.38 -11.80 -19.57
C GLY A 222 14.68 -13.00 -18.92
N LEU A 223 13.78 -12.77 -17.96
CA LEU A 223 12.97 -13.81 -17.35
C LEU A 223 12.00 -14.46 -18.36
N LYS A 224 11.35 -13.67 -19.21
CA LYS A 224 10.52 -14.18 -20.32
C LYS A 224 11.32 -15.07 -21.27
N ASP A 225 12.54 -14.65 -21.62
CA ASP A 225 13.41 -15.42 -22.52
C ASP A 225 13.84 -16.75 -21.88
N LEU A 226 14.09 -16.78 -20.56
CA LEU A 226 14.41 -17.99 -19.81
C LEU A 226 13.21 -18.96 -19.68
N LEU A 227 12.00 -18.45 -19.48
CA LEU A 227 10.80 -19.26 -19.25
C LEU A 227 10.24 -19.90 -20.54
N GLY A 228 10.68 -19.44 -21.72
CA GLY A 228 10.18 -19.88 -23.03
C GLY A 228 9.12 -18.91 -23.56
N PRO A 229 9.43 -18.09 -24.59
CA PRO A 229 8.66 -16.89 -24.90
C PRO A 229 7.39 -17.11 -25.73
N GLU A 230 7.15 -18.30 -26.30
CA GLU A 230 6.18 -18.50 -27.39
C GLU A 230 4.73 -18.12 -27.04
N HIS A 231 4.40 -18.01 -25.75
CA HIS A 231 3.05 -17.73 -25.28
C HIS A 231 2.97 -16.62 -24.22
N ILE A 232 4.02 -15.81 -24.06
CA ILE A 232 3.97 -14.59 -23.24
C ILE A 232 4.03 -13.38 -24.17
N ARG A 233 2.95 -12.60 -24.22
CA ARG A 233 2.83 -11.42 -25.07
C ARG A 233 2.88 -10.14 -24.24
N PHE A 234 3.96 -9.39 -24.40
CA PHE A 234 4.06 -8.02 -23.88
C PHE A 234 3.43 -7.07 -24.88
N MET A 235 2.21 -6.61 -24.58
CA MET A 235 1.41 -5.81 -25.50
C MET A 235 1.86 -4.34 -25.55
N GLY A 236 2.66 -3.90 -24.59
CA GLY A 236 3.05 -2.49 -24.45
C GLY A 236 1.86 -1.62 -24.05
N ARG A 237 1.88 -0.35 -24.49
CA ARG A 237 0.76 0.56 -24.30
C ARG A 237 -0.32 0.25 -25.34
N VAL A 238 -1.49 -0.19 -24.89
CA VAL A 238 -2.63 -0.53 -25.74
C VAL A 238 -3.68 0.59 -25.74
N SER A 239 -4.45 0.69 -26.82
CA SER A 239 -5.64 1.55 -26.90
C SER A 239 -6.77 1.01 -26.02
N ALA A 240 -7.80 1.83 -25.74
CA ALA A 240 -8.98 1.38 -25.00
C ALA A 240 -9.71 0.23 -25.71
N ALA A 241 -9.79 0.26 -27.04
CA ALA A 241 -10.38 -0.81 -27.84
C ALA A 241 -9.55 -2.10 -27.80
N GLN A 242 -8.22 -1.99 -27.87
CA GLN A 242 -7.32 -3.15 -27.73
C GLN A 242 -7.37 -3.75 -26.32
N LEU A 243 -7.45 -2.91 -25.28
CA LEU A 243 -7.63 -3.37 -23.90
C LEU A 243 -8.97 -4.10 -23.73
N SER A 244 -10.04 -3.56 -24.32
CA SER A 244 -11.36 -4.20 -24.34
C SER A 244 -11.32 -5.56 -25.05
N ALA A 245 -10.60 -5.68 -26.17
CA ALA A 245 -10.38 -6.97 -26.84
C ALA A 245 -9.60 -7.96 -25.96
N CYS A 246 -8.55 -7.50 -25.26
CA CYS A 246 -7.80 -8.34 -24.31
C CYS A 246 -8.72 -8.89 -23.21
N PHE A 247 -9.53 -8.04 -22.56
CA PHE A 247 -10.49 -8.48 -21.54
C PHE A 247 -11.56 -9.41 -22.11
N ALA A 248 -12.12 -9.11 -23.29
CA ALA A 248 -13.13 -9.94 -23.94
C ALA A 248 -12.62 -11.35 -24.26
N SER A 249 -11.32 -11.49 -24.51
CA SER A 249 -10.65 -12.77 -24.75
C SER A 249 -10.19 -13.50 -23.47
N ALA A 250 -10.15 -12.79 -22.33
CA ALA A 250 -9.50 -13.28 -21.11
C ALA A 250 -10.32 -14.38 -20.41
N THR A 251 -9.67 -15.51 -20.13
CA THR A 251 -10.20 -16.59 -19.31
C THR A 251 -10.15 -16.24 -17.82
N ALA A 252 -9.08 -15.55 -17.41
CA ALA A 252 -8.93 -15.02 -16.06
C ALA A 252 -8.00 -13.80 -16.06
N TYR A 253 -8.23 -12.90 -15.10
CA TYR A 253 -7.32 -11.82 -14.77
C TYR A 253 -6.45 -12.25 -13.58
N LEU A 254 -5.13 -12.12 -13.72
CA LEU A 254 -4.15 -12.49 -12.69
C LEU A 254 -3.41 -11.24 -12.20
N SER A 255 -3.43 -10.99 -10.89
CA SER A 255 -2.59 -9.96 -10.24
C SER A 255 -1.77 -10.55 -9.11
N MET A 256 -0.45 -10.43 -9.20
CA MET A 256 0.47 -10.82 -8.11
C MET A 256 1.03 -9.61 -7.34
N SER A 257 0.36 -8.46 -7.46
CA SER A 257 0.81 -7.21 -6.85
C SER A 257 1.00 -7.34 -5.34
N ARG A 258 2.15 -6.90 -4.83
CA ARG A 258 2.46 -6.91 -3.39
C ARG A 258 2.04 -5.62 -2.70
N HIS A 259 1.65 -4.61 -3.47
CA HIS A 259 1.17 -3.36 -2.90
C HIS A 259 0.21 -2.64 -3.87
N GLU A 260 -1.02 -2.45 -3.41
CA GLU A 260 -2.07 -1.68 -4.09
C GLU A 260 -2.76 -0.78 -3.07
N GLY A 261 -2.95 0.50 -3.41
CA GLY A 261 -3.81 1.40 -2.63
C GLY A 261 -5.30 1.14 -2.86
N PHE A 262 -5.65 0.58 -4.02
CA PHE A 262 -7.00 0.21 -4.40
C PHE A 262 -7.01 -0.91 -5.45
N GLY A 263 -6.35 -0.73 -6.60
CA GLY A 263 -6.24 -1.79 -7.62
C GLY A 263 -7.36 -1.78 -8.67
N VAL A 264 -7.53 -0.63 -9.37
CA VAL A 264 -8.55 -0.43 -10.43
C VAL A 264 -8.64 -1.57 -11.46
N PRO A 265 -7.53 -2.14 -11.97
CA PRO A 265 -7.62 -3.25 -12.93
C PRO A 265 -8.38 -4.49 -12.44
N LEU A 266 -8.42 -4.74 -11.11
CA LEU A 266 -9.22 -5.82 -10.52
C LEU A 266 -10.70 -5.59 -10.81
N LEU A 267 -11.19 -4.37 -10.55
CA LEU A 267 -12.59 -4.00 -10.75
C LEU A 267 -12.95 -3.86 -12.23
N GLU A 268 -12.00 -3.44 -13.05
CA GLU A 268 -12.14 -3.44 -14.51
C GLU A 268 -12.36 -4.86 -15.06
N ALA A 269 -11.61 -5.84 -14.55
CA ALA A 269 -11.82 -7.26 -14.87
C ALA A 269 -13.19 -7.74 -14.40
N MET A 270 -13.60 -7.39 -13.18
CA MET A 270 -14.92 -7.74 -12.64
C MET A 270 -16.06 -7.15 -13.46
N TYR A 271 -15.93 -5.88 -13.88
CA TYR A 271 -16.92 -5.18 -14.70
C TYR A 271 -17.11 -5.88 -16.05
N ARG A 272 -16.01 -6.33 -16.66
CA ARG A 272 -16.01 -7.13 -17.89
C ARG A 272 -16.25 -8.61 -17.68
N ASP A 273 -16.68 -8.99 -16.47
CA ASP A 273 -17.10 -10.34 -16.13
C ASP A 273 -16.01 -11.40 -16.30
N VAL A 274 -14.74 -10.97 -16.22
CA VAL A 274 -13.54 -11.81 -16.25
C VAL A 274 -13.23 -12.24 -14.81
N PRO A 275 -13.18 -13.54 -14.50
CA PRO A 275 -12.81 -14.04 -13.18
C PRO A 275 -11.44 -13.55 -12.72
N VAL A 276 -11.36 -13.07 -11.47
CA VAL A 276 -10.12 -12.51 -10.90
C VAL A 276 -9.45 -13.48 -9.94
N VAL A 277 -8.16 -13.71 -10.17
CA VAL A 277 -7.22 -14.34 -9.21
C VAL A 277 -6.20 -13.29 -8.79
N ALA A 278 -6.09 -13.03 -7.49
CA ALA A 278 -5.21 -11.98 -7.00
C ALA A 278 -4.47 -12.34 -5.71
N TYR A 279 -3.21 -11.92 -5.59
CA TYR A 279 -2.49 -11.99 -4.31
C TYR A 279 -3.07 -10.98 -3.32
N GLY A 280 -3.47 -11.46 -2.14
CA GLY A 280 -4.16 -10.67 -1.12
C GLY A 280 -3.24 -9.80 -0.28
N ALA A 281 -2.56 -8.85 -0.92
CA ALA A 281 -1.71 -7.85 -0.26
C ALA A 281 -2.38 -6.48 -0.19
N ALA A 282 -1.99 -5.67 0.81
CA ALA A 282 -2.45 -4.29 0.98
C ALA A 282 -3.99 -4.15 0.86
N ALA A 283 -4.48 -3.26 0.00
CA ALA A 283 -5.91 -3.04 -0.20
C ALA A 283 -6.60 -4.10 -1.08
N VAL A 284 -5.87 -5.05 -1.68
CA VAL A 284 -6.47 -6.01 -2.63
C VAL A 284 -7.64 -6.80 -2.02
N PRO A 285 -7.55 -7.39 -0.81
CA PRO A 285 -8.68 -8.12 -0.22
C PRO A 285 -9.93 -7.24 -0.03
N GLU A 286 -9.75 -5.99 0.38
CA GLU A 286 -10.84 -5.02 0.57
C GLU A 286 -11.47 -4.63 -0.77
N THR A 287 -10.67 -4.35 -1.79
CA THR A 287 -11.15 -4.04 -3.15
C THR A 287 -11.95 -5.21 -3.72
N MET A 288 -11.41 -6.42 -3.60
CA MET A 288 -12.06 -7.66 -4.04
C MET A 288 -13.38 -7.89 -3.30
N GLY A 289 -13.46 -7.57 -2.00
CA GLY A 289 -14.67 -7.75 -1.20
C GLY A 289 -15.21 -9.18 -1.21
N GLY A 290 -14.31 -10.17 -1.26
CA GLY A 290 -14.66 -11.59 -1.39
C GLY A 290 -15.16 -12.02 -2.78
N ALA A 291 -15.18 -11.13 -3.76
CA ALA A 291 -15.73 -11.38 -5.09
C ALA A 291 -14.70 -11.97 -6.07
N GLY A 292 -13.90 -12.93 -5.64
CA GLY A 292 -12.97 -13.67 -6.50
C GLY A 292 -11.95 -14.46 -5.70
N LEU A 293 -10.96 -15.03 -6.38
CA LEU A 293 -10.01 -15.93 -5.74
C LEU A 293 -8.81 -15.15 -5.22
N THR A 294 -8.87 -14.75 -3.95
CA THR A 294 -7.71 -14.17 -3.26
C THR A 294 -6.80 -15.27 -2.74
N THR A 295 -5.54 -15.26 -3.17
CA THR A 295 -4.49 -16.16 -2.68
C THR A 295 -3.53 -15.42 -1.76
N PHE A 296 -2.99 -16.15 -0.80
CA PHE A 296 -1.94 -15.66 0.10
C PHE A 296 -0.66 -16.50 -0.04
N SER A 297 -0.65 -17.46 -0.97
CA SER A 297 0.57 -18.19 -1.33
C SER A 297 1.44 -17.33 -2.25
N ARG A 298 2.75 -17.46 -2.06
CA ARG A 298 3.77 -16.88 -2.94
C ARG A 298 4.34 -17.91 -3.90
N ASP A 299 3.99 -19.18 -3.73
CA ASP A 299 4.43 -20.26 -4.60
C ASP A 299 3.67 -20.19 -5.94
N PRO A 300 4.37 -20.02 -7.07
CA PRO A 300 3.74 -20.02 -8.38
C PRO A 300 2.92 -21.27 -8.68
N LEU A 301 3.28 -22.43 -8.11
CA LEU A 301 2.58 -23.71 -8.32
C LEU A 301 1.19 -23.70 -7.69
N ASP A 302 1.05 -23.17 -6.48
CA ASP A 302 -0.23 -23.05 -5.79
C ASP A 302 -1.19 -22.14 -6.57
N VAL A 303 -0.69 -21.00 -7.06
CA VAL A 303 -1.51 -20.05 -7.82
C VAL A 303 -1.87 -20.59 -9.20
N ALA A 304 -0.96 -21.32 -9.85
CA ALA A 304 -1.23 -22.03 -11.09
C ALA A 304 -2.34 -23.09 -10.91
N GLN A 305 -2.34 -23.81 -9.79
CA GLN A 305 -3.40 -24.74 -9.44
C GLN A 305 -4.74 -24.01 -9.26
N LEU A 306 -4.76 -22.85 -8.59
CA LEU A 306 -5.98 -22.04 -8.45
C LEU A 306 -6.55 -21.61 -9.80
N LEU A 307 -5.70 -21.19 -10.75
CA LEU A 307 -6.12 -20.88 -12.11
C LEU A 307 -6.73 -22.10 -12.82
N ALA A 308 -6.10 -23.28 -12.67
CA ALA A 308 -6.60 -24.51 -13.26
C ALA A 308 -7.95 -24.96 -12.67
N VAL A 309 -8.14 -24.83 -11.35
CA VAL A 309 -9.42 -25.13 -10.69
C VAL A 309 -10.51 -24.17 -11.16
N LEU A 310 -10.21 -22.85 -11.17
CA LEU A 310 -11.14 -21.84 -11.70
C LEU A 310 -11.50 -22.10 -13.18
N GLU A 311 -10.58 -22.67 -13.94
CA GLU A 311 -10.83 -23.01 -15.33
C GLU A 311 -11.72 -24.24 -15.50
N ARG A 312 -11.41 -25.31 -14.75
CA ARG A 312 -12.01 -26.64 -14.90
C ARG A 312 -13.33 -26.83 -14.16
N GLU A 313 -13.67 -25.93 -13.23
CA GLU A 313 -14.90 -25.98 -12.43
C GLU A 313 -15.89 -24.88 -12.84
N PRO A 314 -16.83 -25.15 -13.79
CA PRO A 314 -17.79 -24.15 -14.25
C PRO A 314 -18.66 -23.56 -13.14
N ALA A 315 -19.00 -24.37 -12.13
CA ALA A 315 -19.79 -23.93 -10.98
C ALA A 315 -19.04 -22.87 -10.15
N LEU A 316 -17.76 -23.11 -9.84
CA LEU A 316 -16.91 -22.14 -9.14
C LEU A 316 -16.76 -20.86 -9.96
N ARG A 317 -16.49 -20.98 -11.27
CA ARG A 317 -16.37 -19.83 -12.17
C ARG A 317 -17.65 -18.97 -12.16
N GLN A 318 -18.81 -19.61 -12.19
CA GLN A 318 -20.10 -18.92 -12.16
C GLN A 318 -20.36 -18.26 -10.80
N GLN A 319 -19.98 -18.90 -9.69
CA GLN A 319 -20.05 -18.31 -8.35
C GLN A 319 -19.17 -17.06 -8.26
N VAL A 320 -17.92 -17.13 -8.73
CA VAL A 320 -17.00 -15.99 -8.77
C VAL A 320 -17.60 -14.85 -9.60
N ARG A 321 -18.06 -15.10 -10.83
CA ARG A 321 -18.68 -14.07 -11.68
C ARG A 321 -19.92 -13.43 -11.04
N THR A 322 -20.76 -14.23 -10.39
CA THR A 322 -21.94 -13.72 -9.68
C THR A 322 -21.55 -12.79 -8.54
N ALA A 323 -20.56 -13.17 -7.74
CA ALA A 323 -20.02 -12.32 -6.67
C ALA A 323 -19.37 -11.05 -7.24
N GLN A 324 -18.63 -11.14 -8.35
CA GLN A 324 -18.01 -9.98 -9.03
C GLN A 324 -19.04 -8.96 -9.50
N ARG A 325 -20.12 -9.41 -10.13
CA ARG A 325 -21.21 -8.54 -10.55
C ARG A 325 -21.88 -7.85 -9.36
N ALA A 326 -22.10 -8.57 -8.26
CA ALA A 326 -22.63 -7.99 -7.03
C ALA A 326 -21.67 -6.94 -6.43
N ARG A 327 -20.36 -7.21 -6.45
CA ARG A 327 -19.33 -6.26 -6.02
C ARG A 327 -19.33 -5.00 -6.87
N VAL A 328 -19.31 -5.13 -8.20
CA VAL A 328 -19.39 -3.99 -9.13
C VAL A 328 -20.67 -3.18 -8.92
N ALA A 329 -21.83 -3.84 -8.75
CA ALA A 329 -23.10 -3.16 -8.49
C ALA A 329 -23.08 -2.36 -7.17
N SER A 330 -22.43 -2.89 -6.12
CA SER A 330 -22.24 -2.17 -4.85
C SER A 330 -21.37 -0.90 -4.98
N LEU A 331 -20.56 -0.85 -6.04
CA LEU A 331 -19.67 0.27 -6.37
C LEU A 331 -20.21 1.09 -7.56
N SER A 332 -21.52 1.05 -7.81
CA SER A 332 -22.12 1.81 -8.93
C SER A 332 -21.83 3.31 -8.84
N GLN A 333 -21.85 3.97 -10.01
CA GLN A 333 -21.63 5.42 -10.13
C GLN A 333 -22.48 6.23 -9.13
N GLN A 334 -23.76 5.88 -8.99
CA GLN A 334 -24.69 6.54 -8.07
C GLN A 334 -24.33 6.27 -6.60
N ALA A 335 -24.02 5.02 -6.25
CA ALA A 335 -23.66 4.65 -4.88
C ALA A 335 -22.36 5.35 -4.43
N VAL A 336 -21.35 5.36 -5.30
CA VAL A 336 -20.09 6.06 -5.05
C VAL A 336 -20.33 7.56 -4.93
N ALA A 337 -21.06 8.20 -5.85
CA ALA A 337 -21.33 9.63 -5.80
C ALA A 337 -22.07 10.04 -4.51
N ALA A 338 -23.04 9.23 -4.05
CA ALA A 338 -23.74 9.47 -2.81
C ALA A 338 -22.81 9.38 -1.59
N GLN A 339 -21.97 8.34 -1.52
CA GLN A 339 -21.00 8.15 -0.44
C GLN A 339 -19.92 9.26 -0.41
N VAL A 340 -19.39 9.68 -1.58
CA VAL A 340 -18.47 10.83 -1.68
C VAL A 340 -19.15 12.10 -1.18
N ARG A 341 -20.42 12.33 -1.56
CA ARG A 341 -21.18 13.50 -1.09
C ARG A 341 -21.28 13.48 0.43
N THR A 342 -21.72 12.37 1.02
CA THR A 342 -21.84 12.23 2.48
C THR A 342 -20.51 12.51 3.18
N ALA A 343 -19.40 11.97 2.68
CA ALA A 343 -18.08 12.16 3.26
C ALA A 343 -17.59 13.61 3.20
N LEU A 344 -17.88 14.33 2.10
CA LEU A 344 -17.41 15.71 1.89
C LEU A 344 -18.38 16.78 2.40
N GLN A 345 -19.66 16.47 2.59
CA GLN A 345 -20.71 17.46 2.84
C GLN A 345 -20.42 18.37 4.04
N GLY A 346 -20.06 17.79 5.19
CA GLY A 346 -19.73 18.58 6.39
C GLY A 346 -18.59 19.56 6.15
N TRP A 347 -17.56 19.12 5.44
CA TRP A 347 -16.40 19.96 5.10
C TRP A 347 -16.75 21.07 4.11
N LEU A 348 -17.61 20.80 3.13
CA LEU A 348 -18.07 21.78 2.15
C LEU A 348 -18.93 22.87 2.80
N GLU A 349 -19.78 22.49 3.76
CA GLU A 349 -20.69 23.39 4.48
C GLU A 349 -20.02 24.11 5.69
N GLY A 350 -18.75 23.84 5.95
CA GLY A 350 -18.01 24.46 7.06
C GLY A 350 -18.32 23.90 8.45
N ARG A 351 -18.97 22.73 8.51
CA ARG A 351 -19.19 21.99 9.75
C ARG A 351 -17.90 21.21 10.08
N MET A 352 -17.14 21.70 11.04
CA MET A 352 -15.93 21.00 11.51
C MET A 352 -16.31 19.96 12.57
N PRO A 353 -15.86 18.70 12.44
CA PRO A 353 -15.96 17.75 13.53
C PRO A 353 -15.15 18.23 14.75
N GLU A 354 -15.61 17.88 15.94
CA GLU A 354 -14.97 18.26 17.21
C GLU A 354 -13.54 17.70 17.28
N GLN A 355 -12.58 18.50 17.74
CA GLN A 355 -11.17 18.12 17.73
C GLN A 355 -10.91 16.89 18.62
N ALA A 356 -10.47 15.79 18.00
CA ALA A 356 -9.97 14.65 18.75
C ALA A 356 -8.70 15.02 19.52
N VAL A 357 -8.64 14.68 20.81
CA VAL A 357 -7.45 14.86 21.65
C VAL A 357 -6.34 13.96 21.12
N VAL A 358 -5.23 14.57 20.68
CA VAL A 358 -4.03 13.82 20.29
C VAL A 358 -3.34 13.34 21.56
N PRO A 359 -3.17 12.02 21.79
CA PRO A 359 -2.43 11.53 22.93
C PRO A 359 -0.99 12.07 22.93
N ALA A 360 -0.42 12.30 24.11
CA ALA A 360 0.99 12.63 24.21
C ALA A 360 1.84 11.52 23.57
N ALA A 361 2.89 11.91 22.83
CA ALA A 361 3.79 10.94 22.21
C ALA A 361 4.50 10.10 23.29
N PRO A 362 4.53 8.76 23.17
CA PRO A 362 5.14 7.92 24.18
C PRO A 362 6.67 8.13 24.20
N PRO A 363 7.32 8.06 25.37
CA PRO A 363 8.77 8.19 25.48
C PRO A 363 9.53 7.03 24.82
N VAL A 364 8.90 5.86 24.69
CA VAL A 364 9.49 4.64 24.12
C VAL A 364 8.45 3.91 23.26
N GLU A 365 8.82 3.58 22.02
CA GLU A 365 8.13 2.66 21.13
C GLU A 365 8.84 1.29 21.21
N LEU A 366 8.11 0.24 21.55
CA LEU A 366 8.58 -1.13 21.46
C LEU A 366 8.03 -1.73 20.16
N VAL A 367 8.89 -2.00 19.18
CA VAL A 367 8.50 -2.59 17.91
C VAL A 367 8.74 -4.10 17.97
N CYS A 368 7.66 -4.87 18.09
CA CYS A 368 7.69 -6.32 18.14
C CYS A 368 6.67 -6.88 17.13
N PRO A 369 7.05 -6.98 15.84
CA PRO A 369 6.12 -7.39 14.78
C PRO A 369 5.43 -8.73 15.08
N GLY A 370 6.15 -9.66 15.71
CA GLY A 370 5.67 -11.00 16.04
C GLY A 370 4.91 -11.13 17.36
N PHE A 371 4.66 -10.04 18.09
CA PHE A 371 4.05 -10.13 19.42
C PHE A 371 2.72 -10.89 19.43
N VAL A 372 1.88 -10.60 18.43
CA VAL A 372 0.53 -11.16 18.31
C VAL A 372 0.57 -12.51 17.61
N THR A 373 1.37 -12.63 16.56
CA THR A 373 1.40 -13.82 15.70
C THR A 373 2.27 -14.94 16.25
N ARG A 374 3.19 -14.62 17.16
CA ARG A 374 4.15 -15.54 17.80
C ARG A 374 4.34 -15.13 19.28
N PRO A 375 3.29 -15.21 20.13
CA PRO A 375 3.31 -14.66 21.50
C PRO A 375 4.35 -15.31 22.42
N ASP A 376 4.71 -16.57 22.15
CA ASP A 376 5.71 -17.32 22.91
C ASP A 376 7.14 -17.17 22.41
N ALA A 377 7.34 -16.47 21.29
CA ALA A 377 8.67 -16.22 20.76
C ALA A 377 9.52 -15.45 21.78
N PRO A 378 10.85 -15.68 21.84
CA PRO A 378 11.71 -15.00 22.81
C PRO A 378 11.60 -13.46 22.78
N MET A 379 11.45 -12.87 21.58
CA MET A 379 11.24 -11.42 21.43
C MET A 379 9.90 -10.95 22.00
N SER A 380 8.83 -11.72 21.86
CA SER A 380 7.50 -11.42 22.40
C SER A 380 7.48 -11.49 23.93
N ARG A 381 8.21 -12.46 24.51
CA ARG A 381 8.43 -12.53 25.97
C ARG A 381 9.22 -11.33 26.49
N LEU A 382 10.28 -10.92 25.79
CA LEU A 382 11.03 -9.71 26.12
C LEU A 382 10.17 -8.44 25.98
N ALA A 383 9.32 -8.34 24.96
CA ALA A 383 8.41 -7.21 24.79
C ALA A 383 7.46 -7.06 25.98
N ARG A 384 6.86 -8.18 26.46
CA ARG A 384 6.03 -8.20 27.68
C ARG A 384 6.81 -7.70 28.89
N GLU A 385 8.03 -8.19 29.06
CA GLU A 385 8.89 -7.75 30.18
C GLU A 385 9.17 -6.25 30.15
N LEU A 386 9.53 -5.71 28.99
CA LEU A 386 9.84 -4.30 28.82
C LEU A 386 8.60 -3.43 29.06
N GLN A 387 7.44 -3.83 28.57
CA GLN A 387 6.18 -3.11 28.79
C GLN A 387 5.81 -3.03 30.28
N ARG A 388 6.10 -4.07 31.08
CA ARG A 388 5.90 -4.03 32.55
C ARG A 388 6.85 -3.04 33.25
N ARG A 389 8.10 -2.95 32.79
CA ARG A 389 9.13 -2.07 33.38
C ARG A 389 9.04 -0.62 32.88
N LEU A 390 8.44 -0.41 31.72
CA LEU A 390 8.26 0.89 31.06
C LEU A 390 6.75 1.12 30.82
N PRO A 391 5.95 1.45 31.85
CA PRO A 391 4.49 1.54 31.71
C PRO A 391 4.04 2.60 30.68
N GLU A 392 4.86 3.63 30.46
CA GLU A 392 4.63 4.68 29.45
C GLU A 392 5.06 4.28 28.03
N SER A 393 5.60 3.07 27.81
CA SER A 393 5.98 2.63 26.47
C SER A 393 4.75 2.24 25.66
N ARG A 394 4.86 2.34 24.33
CA ARG A 394 3.84 1.88 23.40
C ARG A 394 4.36 0.66 22.65
N LEU A 395 3.66 -0.47 22.77
CA LEU A 395 3.98 -1.70 22.06
C LEU A 395 3.28 -1.73 20.70
N LEU A 396 4.07 -1.84 19.63
CA LEU A 396 3.63 -1.88 18.24
C LEU A 396 3.85 -3.28 17.66
N ALA A 397 2.81 -3.89 17.09
CA ALA A 397 2.85 -5.23 16.54
C ALA A 397 2.04 -5.37 15.24
N LEU A 398 2.32 -6.42 14.47
CA LEU A 398 1.52 -6.75 13.30
C LEU A 398 0.27 -7.50 13.72
N ARG A 399 -0.83 -7.24 13.00
CA ARG A 399 -2.07 -8.01 13.09
C ARG A 399 -1.85 -9.46 12.70
N ALA A 400 -2.68 -10.34 13.27
CA ALA A 400 -2.78 -11.71 12.78
C ALA A 400 -3.40 -11.74 11.37
N ARG A 401 -3.15 -12.83 10.65
CA ARG A 401 -3.72 -13.03 9.33
C ARG A 401 -5.25 -13.05 9.39
N GLY A 402 -5.89 -12.28 8.52
CA GLY A 402 -7.34 -12.26 8.39
C GLY A 402 -8.04 -11.24 9.30
N GLU A 403 -7.32 -10.57 10.20
CA GLU A 403 -7.87 -9.41 10.91
C GLU A 403 -8.00 -8.21 9.98
N GLU A 404 -9.16 -7.54 10.04
CA GLU A 404 -9.37 -6.32 9.25
C GLU A 404 -8.62 -5.11 9.83
N PRO A 405 -8.17 -4.17 8.98
CA PRO A 405 -7.61 -2.91 9.44
C PRO A 405 -8.65 -2.12 10.27
N THR A 406 -8.21 -1.49 11.35
CA THR A 406 -9.07 -0.64 12.18
C THR A 406 -8.78 0.83 11.95
N LEU A 407 -9.82 1.66 12.01
CA LEU A 407 -9.68 3.12 12.06
C LEU A 407 -9.68 3.65 13.51
N SER A 408 -9.84 2.76 14.49
CA SER A 408 -9.83 3.14 15.90
C SER A 408 -8.42 3.51 16.37
N LEU A 409 -8.32 4.67 17.03
CA LEU A 409 -7.10 5.13 17.69
C LEU A 409 -7.02 4.48 19.06
N GLY A 410 -6.16 3.47 19.22
CA GLY A 410 -5.87 2.95 20.56
C GLY A 410 -5.27 1.56 20.60
N PRO A 411 -4.70 1.18 21.76
CA PRO A 411 -4.26 -0.19 21.98
C PRO A 411 -5.46 -1.12 22.19
N GLN A 412 -5.30 -2.38 21.80
CA GLN A 412 -6.18 -3.48 22.17
C GLN A 412 -5.46 -4.36 23.20
N ALA A 413 -6.21 -4.93 24.15
CA ALA A 413 -5.64 -5.83 25.14
C ALA A 413 -5.31 -7.18 24.50
N THR A 414 -4.02 -7.51 24.40
CA THR A 414 -3.52 -8.76 23.84
C THR A 414 -2.48 -9.34 24.79
N GLU A 415 -2.66 -10.59 25.23
CA GLU A 415 -1.74 -11.26 26.18
C GLU A 415 -1.48 -10.43 27.46
N GLY A 416 -2.51 -9.72 27.95
CA GLY A 416 -2.42 -8.88 29.15
C GLY A 416 -1.66 -7.55 28.95
N ALA A 417 -1.29 -7.18 27.72
CA ALA A 417 -0.62 -5.92 27.41
C ALA A 417 -1.46 -5.04 26.46
N PRO A 418 -1.39 -3.70 26.57
CA PRO A 418 -1.97 -2.80 25.60
C PRO A 418 -1.11 -2.76 24.32
N VAL A 419 -1.63 -3.27 23.21
CA VAL A 419 -0.90 -3.41 21.94
C VAL A 419 -1.55 -2.58 20.84
N TRP A 420 -0.74 -1.80 20.13
CA TRP A 420 -1.15 -1.11 18.91
C TRP A 420 -0.87 -2.02 17.72
N HIS A 421 -1.93 -2.31 16.97
CA HIS A 421 -1.92 -3.30 15.90
C HIS A 421 -1.89 -2.60 14.54
N PHE A 422 -0.99 -3.06 13.68
CA PHE A 422 -0.81 -2.53 12.33
C PHE A 422 -0.98 -3.65 11.31
N THR A 423 -1.71 -3.36 10.25
CA THR A 423 -1.95 -4.28 9.15
C THR A 423 -0.64 -4.51 8.40
N PRO A 424 -0.21 -5.77 8.22
CA PRO A 424 0.96 -6.05 7.41
C PRO A 424 0.65 -5.82 5.93
N ASP A 425 1.64 -5.35 5.17
CA ASP A 425 1.46 -5.09 3.73
C ASP A 425 1.17 -6.38 2.96
N GLN A 426 1.58 -7.51 3.52
CA GLN A 426 1.31 -8.85 3.03
C GLN A 426 0.82 -9.74 4.18
N PRO A 427 0.02 -10.78 3.91
CA PRO A 427 -0.45 -11.69 4.95
C PRO A 427 0.71 -12.34 5.71
N VAL A 428 0.56 -12.47 7.02
CA VAL A 428 1.50 -13.26 7.81
C VAL A 428 1.25 -14.74 7.53
N VAL A 429 2.29 -15.44 7.08
CA VAL A 429 2.27 -16.89 6.89
C VAL A 429 2.64 -17.61 8.19
N PRO A 430 2.03 -18.77 8.51
CA PRO A 430 2.31 -19.53 9.73
C PRO A 430 3.71 -20.20 9.80
N THR A 431 4.60 -19.88 8.86
CA THR A 431 5.92 -20.52 8.68
C THR A 431 7.03 -19.76 9.44
N PRO A 432 8.23 -20.36 9.61
CA PRO A 432 9.38 -19.70 10.23
C PRO A 432 9.98 -18.55 9.39
N GLU A 433 9.36 -18.16 8.27
CA GLU A 433 9.83 -17.06 7.43
C GLU A 433 9.87 -15.72 8.20
N PRO A 434 10.71 -14.76 7.75
CA PRO A 434 10.69 -13.41 8.28
C PRO A 434 9.29 -12.80 8.14
N LEU A 435 8.84 -12.11 9.20
CA LEU A 435 7.56 -11.41 9.17
C LEU A 435 7.56 -10.32 8.09
N PRO A 436 6.42 -10.11 7.41
CA PRO A 436 6.29 -9.06 6.40
C PRO A 436 6.45 -7.66 7.01
N GLY A 437 6.70 -6.68 6.15
CA GLY A 437 6.67 -5.27 6.54
C GLY A 437 5.24 -4.72 6.69
N SER A 438 5.13 -3.50 7.21
CA SER A 438 3.87 -2.74 7.31
C SER A 438 4.15 -1.25 7.11
N SER A 439 3.47 -0.62 6.15
CA SER A 439 3.61 0.82 5.89
C SER A 439 3.05 1.66 7.04
N SER A 440 1.93 1.25 7.63
CA SER A 440 1.32 1.93 8.77
C SER A 440 2.18 1.84 10.03
N LEU A 441 2.77 0.66 10.32
CA LEU A 441 3.75 0.51 11.40
C LEU A 441 4.99 1.40 11.19
N GLU A 442 5.50 1.43 9.96
CA GLU A 442 6.62 2.27 9.61
C GLU A 442 6.34 3.75 9.82
N THR A 443 5.17 4.19 9.39
CA THR A 443 4.72 5.56 9.56
C THR A 443 4.50 5.91 11.04
N ALA A 444 3.95 5.00 11.87
CA ALA A 444 3.84 5.21 13.32
C ALA A 444 5.19 5.46 13.99
N VAL A 445 6.20 4.68 13.61
CA VAL A 445 7.56 4.80 14.14
C VAL A 445 8.26 6.08 13.65
N ARG A 446 8.06 6.47 12.40
CA ARG A 446 8.57 7.73 11.83
C ARG A 446 7.91 8.96 12.47
N ALA A 447 6.62 8.88 12.78
CA ALA A 447 5.87 9.95 13.45
C ALA A 447 6.27 10.13 14.93
N SER A 448 6.82 9.09 15.55
CA SER A 448 7.26 9.13 16.95
C SER A 448 8.58 9.88 17.14
N THR A 449 8.65 10.69 18.20
CA THR A 449 9.88 11.37 18.65
C THR A 449 10.61 10.60 19.75
N GLY A 450 9.98 9.55 20.30
CA GLY A 450 10.51 8.72 21.37
C GLY A 450 11.66 7.81 20.94
N ALA A 451 12.21 7.11 21.93
CA ALA A 451 13.13 6.02 21.70
C ALA A 451 12.41 4.85 20.99
N VAL A 452 13.05 4.20 20.03
CA VAL A 452 12.49 3.07 19.28
C VAL A 452 13.32 1.84 19.55
N VAL A 453 12.72 0.83 20.15
CA VAL A 453 13.36 -0.46 20.43
C VAL A 453 12.87 -1.47 19.40
N LEU A 454 13.76 -1.92 18.51
CA LEU A 454 13.48 -2.95 17.51
C LEU A 454 13.77 -4.34 18.11
N LEU A 455 12.72 -5.10 18.41
CA LEU A 455 12.83 -6.46 18.96
C LEU A 455 12.88 -7.48 17.81
N GLY A 456 14.09 -7.92 17.48
CA GLY A 456 14.39 -8.70 16.27
C GLY A 456 14.89 -7.79 15.15
N THR A 457 16.18 -7.47 15.17
CA THR A 457 16.79 -6.53 14.20
C THR A 457 16.92 -7.08 12.78
N ASP A 458 16.80 -8.38 12.60
CA ASP A 458 16.86 -9.08 11.31
C ASP A 458 15.50 -9.18 10.61
N THR A 459 14.42 -8.74 11.25
CA THR A 459 13.09 -8.68 10.63
C THR A 459 13.04 -7.66 9.49
N VAL A 460 12.19 -7.91 8.49
CA VAL A 460 11.97 -6.97 7.36
C VAL A 460 11.56 -5.59 7.87
N VAL A 461 10.69 -5.55 8.89
CA VAL A 461 10.30 -4.31 9.58
C VAL A 461 11.51 -3.63 10.19
N ALA A 462 12.33 -4.33 10.99
CA ALA A 462 13.47 -3.69 11.62
C ALA A 462 14.46 -3.12 10.59
N GLN A 463 14.74 -3.85 9.52
CA GLN A 463 15.63 -3.40 8.45
C GLN A 463 15.08 -2.15 7.73
N SER A 464 13.78 -2.12 7.42
CA SER A 464 13.18 -0.96 6.76
C SER A 464 13.11 0.28 7.66
N LEU A 465 12.95 0.09 8.97
CA LEU A 465 12.86 1.20 9.92
C LEU A 465 14.22 1.77 10.31
N MET A 466 15.26 0.94 10.32
CA MET A 466 16.54 1.26 10.95
C MET A 466 17.12 2.58 10.45
N GLN A 467 17.12 2.79 9.13
CA GLN A 467 17.62 4.02 8.52
C GLN A 467 16.79 5.26 8.91
N GLY A 468 15.48 5.12 9.06
CA GLY A 468 14.55 6.23 9.36
C GLY A 468 14.54 6.67 10.83
N VAL A 469 14.91 5.79 11.77
CA VAL A 469 14.89 6.11 13.22
C VAL A 469 16.23 6.62 13.75
N GLY A 470 17.33 6.35 13.06
CA GLY A 470 18.66 6.93 13.33
C GLY A 470 19.09 6.82 14.79
N ARG A 471 19.42 7.97 15.42
CA ARG A 471 19.89 8.03 16.83
C ARG A 471 18.83 7.65 17.87
N ARG A 472 17.57 7.51 17.47
CA ARG A 472 16.48 7.05 18.34
C ARG A 472 16.33 5.53 18.34
N ALA A 473 17.11 4.81 17.54
CA ALA A 473 17.04 3.35 17.45
C ALA A 473 17.84 2.64 18.55
N TRP A 474 17.25 1.60 19.12
CA TRP A 474 17.89 0.52 19.85
C TRP A 474 17.45 -0.79 19.22
N GLY A 475 18.26 -1.84 19.35
CA GLY A 475 17.95 -3.14 18.77
C GLY A 475 18.27 -4.27 19.73
N VAL A 476 17.46 -5.31 19.68
CA VAL A 476 17.77 -6.60 20.31
C VAL A 476 17.79 -7.66 19.22
N ARG A 477 18.91 -8.37 19.09
CA ARG A 477 19.08 -9.49 18.16
C ARG A 477 19.02 -10.82 18.88
N ASP A 478 18.51 -11.84 18.21
CA ASP A 478 18.58 -13.22 18.67
C ASP A 478 19.63 -13.97 17.85
N ALA A 479 20.81 -14.19 18.43
CA ALA A 479 21.94 -14.82 17.75
C ALA A 479 21.62 -16.26 17.28
N ALA A 480 20.66 -16.93 17.93
CA ALA A 480 20.26 -18.29 17.58
C ALA A 480 19.07 -18.34 16.59
N ALA A 481 18.46 -17.21 16.23
CA ALA A 481 17.40 -17.13 15.23
C ALA A 481 17.89 -16.65 13.86
N SER A 482 19.04 -15.95 13.82
CA SER A 482 19.49 -15.26 12.61
C SER A 482 20.66 -15.96 11.94
N SER A 483 20.44 -16.51 10.74
CA SER A 483 21.50 -16.96 9.81
C SER A 483 21.89 -15.88 8.80
N ASN A 484 21.33 -14.67 8.89
CA ASN A 484 21.55 -13.60 7.92
C ASN A 484 22.69 -12.67 8.38
N GLU A 485 23.91 -12.98 7.95
CA GLU A 485 25.11 -12.20 8.26
C GLU A 485 25.01 -10.76 7.75
N SER A 486 24.42 -10.54 6.57
CA SER A 486 24.27 -9.20 5.99
C SER A 486 23.37 -8.30 6.84
N ALA A 487 22.22 -8.81 7.30
CA ALA A 487 21.32 -8.07 8.18
C ALA A 487 21.97 -7.78 9.55
N THR A 488 22.78 -8.71 10.04
CA THR A 488 23.54 -8.56 11.29
C THR A 488 24.58 -7.45 11.19
N GLU A 489 25.33 -7.43 10.08
CA GLU A 489 26.35 -6.41 9.85
C GLU A 489 25.73 -5.02 9.69
N ALA A 490 24.63 -4.90 8.91
CA ALA A 490 23.88 -3.66 8.78
C ALA A 490 23.39 -3.14 10.15
N ALA A 491 22.87 -4.03 11.01
CA ALA A 491 22.44 -3.67 12.36
C ALA A 491 23.60 -3.19 13.24
N ARG A 492 24.76 -3.87 13.19
CA ARG A 492 25.96 -3.46 13.94
C ARG A 492 26.46 -2.09 13.50
N GLN A 493 26.55 -1.86 12.19
CA GLN A 493 26.99 -0.59 11.62
C GLN A 493 26.08 0.56 12.03
N HIS A 494 24.76 0.35 12.03
CA HIS A 494 23.80 1.42 12.33
C HIS A 494 23.61 1.67 13.83
N LEU A 495 23.54 0.62 14.64
CA LEU A 495 23.19 0.72 16.05
C LEU A 495 24.40 0.81 16.98
N GLY A 496 25.52 0.18 16.61
CA GLY A 496 26.73 0.09 17.42
C GLY A 496 26.41 -0.38 18.85
N PRO A 497 26.75 0.39 19.90
CA PRO A 497 26.50 -0.01 21.30
C PRO A 497 25.01 -0.06 21.69
N ARG A 498 24.10 0.36 20.80
CA ARG A 498 22.64 0.29 21.00
C ARG A 498 22.05 -1.03 20.51
N LEU A 499 22.88 -1.93 19.97
CA LEU A 499 22.51 -3.29 19.65
C LEU A 499 22.85 -4.21 20.82
N LEU A 500 21.84 -4.87 21.37
CA LEU A 500 22.00 -5.86 22.44
C LEU A 500 21.75 -7.27 21.90
N GLU A 501 22.36 -8.25 22.54
CA GLU A 501 22.09 -9.66 22.30
C GLU A 501 21.06 -10.17 23.29
N LEU A 502 20.07 -10.89 22.77
CA LEU A 502 19.08 -11.57 23.58
C LEU A 502 19.74 -12.72 24.33
N ASN A 503 19.62 -12.72 25.66
CA ASN A 503 19.86 -13.90 26.47
C ASN A 503 18.56 -14.71 26.58
N ARG A 504 18.45 -15.81 25.83
CA ARG A 504 17.25 -16.66 25.84
C ARG A 504 17.00 -17.34 27.20
N ALA A 505 18.06 -17.61 27.96
CA ALA A 505 17.97 -18.24 29.27
C ALA A 505 17.57 -17.25 30.37
N ASP A 506 17.88 -15.97 30.18
CA ASP A 506 17.56 -14.90 31.13
C ASP A 506 17.11 -13.63 30.40
N ILE A 507 15.82 -13.58 30.09
CA ILE A 507 15.18 -12.42 29.44
C ILE A 507 15.22 -11.19 30.34
N HIS A 508 15.20 -11.36 31.67
CA HIS A 508 15.23 -10.26 32.62
C HIS A 508 16.56 -9.52 32.56
N ALA A 509 17.69 -10.22 32.45
CA ALA A 509 19.01 -9.60 32.25
C ALA A 509 19.06 -8.73 30.99
N THR A 510 18.50 -9.19 29.87
CA THR A 510 18.41 -8.39 28.64
C THR A 510 17.53 -7.15 28.82
N ALA A 511 16.36 -7.30 29.47
CA ALA A 511 15.47 -6.18 29.76
C ALA A 511 16.16 -5.12 30.65
N ASP A 512 16.87 -5.57 31.68
CA ASP A 512 17.64 -4.74 32.60
C ASP A 512 18.73 -3.92 31.89
N ALA A 513 19.49 -4.58 31.01
CA ALA A 513 20.52 -3.91 30.23
C ALA A 513 19.92 -2.83 29.31
N LEU A 514 18.79 -3.13 28.66
CA LEU A 514 18.13 -2.18 27.77
C LEU A 514 17.54 -0.98 28.53
N VAL A 515 16.84 -1.21 29.66
CA VAL A 515 16.28 -0.12 30.48
C VAL A 515 17.37 0.81 30.99
N ARG A 516 18.51 0.27 31.46
CA ARG A 516 19.67 1.08 31.86
C ARG A 516 20.23 1.90 30.69
N SER A 517 20.34 1.31 29.50
CA SER A 517 20.81 1.98 28.28
C SER A 517 19.89 3.13 27.85
N LEU A 518 18.57 2.95 27.97
CA LEU A 518 17.58 4.00 27.69
C LEU A 518 17.66 5.16 28.71
N ALA A 519 17.93 4.86 29.99
CA ALA A 519 18.01 5.85 31.06
C ALA A 519 19.30 6.71 31.02
N SER A 520 20.44 6.13 30.63
CA SER A 520 21.73 6.85 30.58
C SER A 520 21.71 8.03 29.59
N LYS A 521 20.97 7.90 28.48
CA LYS A 521 20.78 8.96 27.48
C LYS A 521 20.02 10.18 28.02
N LYS A 522 19.07 9.99 28.95
CA LYS A 522 18.33 11.10 29.58
C LYS A 522 19.26 12.02 30.41
N ARG A 523 20.35 11.49 30.98
CA ARG A 523 21.30 12.27 31.79
C ARG A 523 22.26 13.11 30.93
N GLY A 524 22.69 12.61 29.77
CA GLY A 524 23.59 13.34 28.87
C GLY A 524 22.98 14.61 28.25
N HIS A 525 21.65 14.69 28.09
CA HIS A 525 20.97 15.91 27.60
C HIS A 525 20.73 16.99 28.67
N ARG A 526 20.84 16.66 29.96
CA ARG A 526 20.69 17.64 31.05
C ARG A 526 21.98 18.38 31.39
N HIS A 527 23.15 17.88 30.97
CA HIS A 527 24.45 18.53 31.19
C HIS A 527 24.98 19.32 29.99
N ALA A 528 24.21 19.44 28.92
CA ALA A 528 24.58 20.17 27.70
C ALA A 528 23.57 21.28 27.36
N ARG A 529 22.87 21.84 28.37
CA ARG A 529 22.03 23.03 28.24
C ARG A 529 22.58 24.17 29.06
#